data_AF-A0A1F5DMC8-F1
#
_entry.id   AF-A0A1F5DMC8-F1
#
_cell.length_a   1.000
_cell.length_b   1.000
_cell.length_c   1.000
_cell.angle_alpha   90.00
_cell.angle_beta   90.00
_cell.angle_gamma   90.00
#
_symmetry.space_group_name_H-M   'P 1'
#
loop_
_entity.id
_entity.type
_entity.pdbx_description
1 polymer ?
#
loop_
_entity_poly.entity_id
_entity_poly.type
_entity_poly.pdbx_seq_one_letter_code
_entity_poly.pdbx_strand_id
1 'polypeptide(L)'
;MGFSEYAQHVSAIQGVTSGGFWSYWPMPFTEGAVFEAKNIGDTPIPDLYFGIQYSDLDYGADTPRFHAKWKRENPTTIDQNYTILDARGAGHYCGVALNMQSYDKGSRLFLEGDEMIWVDGEEEPSIKGTGTEDYFQGGWYWINGPFSAPYHGLTYMDLLQCRFSAYRLHLPDPVPFERAIRVTIEHGSGNMLQEDYSSTAYWYQVEPHDRSFGGIGDDVSYVKPLGTRWEAHLISELVQDPPVNVERRRVLQEAAKLRVMLREAQIKGTVPHELADLDQDDFLRADFNKLKDIVERHKKPIK
;
A
#
# COMPACT_ATOMS: atom_id res chain seq x y z
N MET A 1 9.05 -7.65 3.89
CA MET A 1 8.15 -8.78 4.21
C MET A 1 6.91 -8.23 4.89
N GLY A 2 5.77 -8.91 4.76
CA GLY A 2 4.51 -8.54 5.39
C GLY A 2 3.79 -9.73 5.98
N PHE A 3 2.71 -9.46 6.73
CA PHE A 3 1.76 -10.46 7.24
C PHE A 3 2.35 -11.57 8.15
N SER A 4 3.54 -11.35 8.70
CA SER A 4 4.31 -12.40 9.40
C SER A 4 4.62 -13.63 8.52
N GLU A 5 4.62 -13.44 7.20
CA GLU A 5 4.92 -14.49 6.23
C GLU A 5 6.37 -14.39 5.77
N TYR A 6 7.02 -15.54 5.67
CA TYR A 6 8.37 -15.63 5.17
C TYR A 6 8.37 -15.81 3.65
N ALA A 7 9.01 -14.90 2.94
CA ALA A 7 9.23 -15.01 1.51
C ALA A 7 10.62 -14.48 1.14
N GLN A 8 11.42 -15.33 0.49
CA GLN A 8 12.71 -14.93 -0.05
C GLN A 8 12.50 -13.84 -1.09
N HIS A 9 13.27 -12.75 -0.97
CA HIS A 9 13.31 -11.69 -1.97
C HIS A 9 14.65 -10.97 -1.91
N VAL A 10 15.06 -10.45 -3.05
CA VAL A 10 16.33 -9.75 -3.24
C VAL A 10 16.01 -8.46 -4.00
N SER A 11 16.36 -7.31 -3.39
CA SER A 11 16.40 -6.02 -4.08
C SER A 11 17.85 -5.55 -4.26
N ALA A 12 18.08 -4.30 -4.65
CA ALA A 12 19.43 -3.74 -4.78
C ALA A 12 20.09 -3.47 -3.41
N ILE A 13 19.30 -3.12 -2.39
CA ILE A 13 19.83 -2.56 -1.14
C ILE A 13 19.28 -3.22 0.13
N GLN A 14 18.27 -4.08 0.00
CA GLN A 14 17.72 -4.85 1.12
C GLN A 14 17.11 -6.18 0.66
N GLY A 15 16.99 -7.15 1.56
CA GLY A 15 16.31 -8.40 1.23
C GLY A 15 16.34 -9.42 2.35
N VAL A 16 15.84 -10.61 2.02
CA VAL A 16 15.86 -11.77 2.89
C VAL A 16 16.15 -13.03 2.08
N THR A 17 17.14 -13.79 2.52
CA THR A 17 17.56 -15.04 1.89
C THR A 17 17.91 -16.05 2.96
N SER A 18 17.43 -17.29 2.83
CA SER A 18 17.72 -18.38 3.77
C SER A 18 17.49 -18.03 5.26
N GLY A 19 16.45 -17.24 5.55
CA GLY A 19 16.12 -16.78 6.90
C GLY A 19 16.93 -15.58 7.41
N GLY A 20 17.97 -15.14 6.69
CA GLY A 20 18.77 -13.96 7.05
C GLY A 20 18.27 -12.70 6.34
N PHE A 21 18.01 -11.66 7.13
CA PHE A 21 17.70 -10.32 6.63
C PHE A 21 19.00 -9.53 6.44
N TRP A 22 19.07 -8.73 5.39
CA TRP A 22 20.20 -7.85 5.12
C TRP A 22 19.72 -6.50 4.62
N SER A 23 20.50 -5.48 4.94
CA SER A 23 20.27 -4.10 4.55
C SER A 23 21.61 -3.42 4.29
N TYR A 24 21.69 -2.70 3.17
CA TYR A 24 22.83 -1.94 2.71
C TYR A 24 22.50 -0.44 2.59
N TRP A 25 21.42 0.03 3.23
CA TRP A 25 21.12 1.46 3.28
C TRP A 25 22.27 2.19 4.00
N PRO A 26 22.88 3.23 3.41
CA PRO A 26 23.79 4.09 4.14
C PRO A 26 23.07 4.79 5.29
N MET A 27 23.58 4.71 6.51
CA MET A 27 22.96 5.37 7.67
C MET A 27 23.97 6.29 8.36
N PRO A 28 24.25 7.49 7.82
CA PRO A 28 25.19 8.42 8.42
C PRO A 28 24.74 8.86 9.82
N PHE A 29 25.68 9.03 10.75
CA PHE A 29 25.46 9.57 12.10
C PHE A 29 26.68 10.37 12.55
N THR A 30 26.51 11.30 13.50
CA THR A 30 27.57 12.22 13.96
C THR A 30 27.96 12.03 15.42
N GLU A 31 27.03 11.65 16.29
CA GLU A 31 27.26 11.54 17.75
C GLU A 31 27.14 10.08 18.26
N GLY A 32 27.26 9.13 17.35
CA GLY A 32 27.04 7.70 17.59
C GLY A 32 25.68 7.20 17.08
N ALA A 33 25.50 5.88 17.12
CA ALA A 33 24.27 5.20 16.75
C ALA A 33 23.93 4.12 17.79
N VAL A 34 22.64 3.98 18.09
CA VAL A 34 22.11 2.96 19.00
C VAL A 34 21.18 2.06 18.21
N PHE A 35 21.39 0.75 18.32
CA PHE A 35 20.47 -0.26 17.81
C PHE A 35 19.68 -0.86 18.97
N GLU A 36 18.35 -0.76 18.90
CA GLU A 36 17.43 -1.33 19.89
C GLU A 36 16.51 -2.35 19.21
N ALA A 37 16.30 -3.49 19.86
CA ALA A 37 15.36 -4.51 19.44
C ALA A 37 14.43 -4.86 20.61
N LYS A 38 13.12 -4.83 20.37
CA LYS A 38 12.09 -5.14 21.37
C LYS A 38 11.21 -6.28 20.87
N ASN A 39 11.12 -7.35 21.65
CA ASN A 39 10.14 -8.39 21.42
C ASN A 39 8.77 -7.93 21.94
N ILE A 40 7.83 -7.74 21.02
CA ILE A 40 6.45 -7.35 21.33
C ILE A 40 5.46 -8.53 21.24
N GLY A 41 5.95 -9.72 20.93
CA GLY A 41 5.16 -10.95 20.90
C GLY A 41 4.97 -11.56 22.28
N ASP A 42 4.09 -12.56 22.36
CA ASP A 42 3.87 -13.39 23.55
C ASP A 42 4.84 -14.58 23.64
N THR A 43 5.59 -14.83 22.57
CA THR A 43 6.56 -15.92 22.46
C THR A 43 7.98 -15.42 22.73
N PRO A 44 8.72 -16.03 23.67
CA PRO A 44 10.13 -15.70 23.88
C PRO A 44 10.96 -15.94 22.62
N ILE A 45 11.86 -15.00 22.30
CA ILE A 45 12.87 -15.16 21.25
C ILE A 45 14.15 -15.63 21.95
N PRO A 46 14.55 -16.90 21.80
CA PRO A 46 15.69 -17.45 22.55
C PRO A 46 17.02 -16.84 22.09
N ASP A 47 17.15 -16.53 20.80
CA ASP A 47 18.39 -16.02 20.21
C ASP A 47 18.09 -14.93 19.17
N LEU A 48 18.84 -13.83 19.21
CA LEU A 48 18.86 -12.78 18.18
C LEU A 48 20.28 -12.64 17.64
N TYR A 49 20.47 -13.04 16.38
CA TYR A 49 21.75 -12.92 15.67
C TYR A 49 21.72 -11.67 14.78
N PHE A 50 22.72 -10.80 14.91
CA PHE A 50 22.86 -9.62 14.07
C PHE A 50 24.34 -9.26 13.86
N GLY A 51 24.62 -8.55 12.77
CA GLY A 51 25.91 -7.96 12.48
C GLY A 51 25.71 -6.55 11.95
N ILE A 52 26.38 -5.57 12.57
CA ILE A 52 26.37 -4.17 12.11
C ILE A 52 27.78 -3.85 11.64
N GLN A 53 27.91 -3.52 10.36
CA GLN A 53 29.14 -3.03 9.77
C GLN A 53 29.01 -1.52 9.59
N TYR A 54 30.02 -0.79 10.03
CA TYR A 54 30.11 0.65 9.83
C TYR A 54 31.53 1.02 9.38
N SER A 55 31.68 2.25 8.91
CA SER A 55 32.97 2.81 8.53
C SER A 55 33.08 4.21 9.13
N ASP A 56 34.23 4.49 9.74
CA ASP A 56 34.55 5.83 10.25
C ASP A 56 34.88 6.74 9.06
N LEU A 57 33.90 7.56 8.71
CA LEU A 57 33.97 8.51 7.60
C LEU A 57 33.62 9.89 8.13
N ASP A 58 34.32 10.91 7.62
CA ASP A 58 34.04 12.30 7.96
C ASP A 58 32.88 12.81 7.08
N TYR A 59 31.77 13.12 7.72
CA TYR A 59 30.55 13.61 7.07
C TYR A 59 30.28 15.04 7.54
N GLY A 60 29.94 15.93 6.60
CA GLY A 60 29.51 17.28 6.94
C GLY A 60 28.22 17.27 7.78
N ALA A 61 28.03 18.31 8.60
CA ALA A 61 26.84 18.46 9.44
C ALA A 61 25.52 18.34 8.66
N ASP A 62 25.50 18.81 7.41
CA ASP A 62 24.34 18.82 6.52
C ASP A 62 24.12 17.49 5.77
N THR A 63 24.81 16.42 6.14
CA THR A 63 24.61 15.10 5.53
C THR A 63 23.21 14.58 5.86
N PRO A 64 22.36 14.23 4.89
CA PRO A 64 21.03 13.68 5.19
C PRO A 64 21.08 12.39 6.00
N ARG A 65 20.17 12.23 6.96
CA ARG A 65 20.03 11.04 7.80
C ARG A 65 19.00 10.09 7.21
N PHE A 66 19.29 8.79 7.28
CA PHE A 66 18.35 7.76 6.86
C PHE A 66 17.17 7.67 7.83
N HIS A 67 15.97 7.55 7.27
CA HIS A 67 14.73 7.36 8.00
C HIS A 67 13.97 6.16 7.40
N ALA A 68 13.44 5.33 8.29
CA ALA A 68 12.46 4.32 7.95
C ALA A 68 11.31 4.38 8.96
N LYS A 69 10.07 4.52 8.49
CA LYS A 69 8.89 4.58 9.37
C LYS A 69 7.86 3.56 8.93
N TRP A 70 7.56 2.63 9.82
CA TRP A 70 6.46 1.71 9.66
C TRP A 70 5.17 2.34 10.19
N LYS A 71 4.05 2.14 9.49
CA LYS A 71 2.70 2.45 9.98
C LYS A 71 1.67 1.50 9.38
N ARG A 72 0.47 1.53 9.96
CA ARG A 72 -0.70 0.79 9.47
C ARG A 72 -1.98 1.56 9.71
N GLU A 73 -2.94 1.35 8.84
CA GLU A 73 -4.31 1.81 8.96
C GLU A 73 -5.23 0.62 8.67
N ASN A 74 -6.03 0.26 9.67
CA ASN A 74 -6.91 -0.90 9.60
C ASN A 74 -8.16 -0.66 10.48
N PRO A 75 -9.33 -0.40 9.89
CA PRO A 75 -9.55 -0.19 8.45
C PRO A 75 -8.93 1.13 7.96
N THR A 76 -8.63 1.21 6.66
CA THR A 76 -8.44 2.48 5.96
C THR A 76 -9.70 3.34 5.99
N THR A 77 -9.50 4.64 5.82
CA THR A 77 -10.57 5.62 5.85
C THR A 77 -11.20 5.83 4.48
N ILE A 78 -12.53 5.70 4.42
CA ILE A 78 -13.31 5.97 3.21
C ILE A 78 -13.09 7.39 2.72
N ASP A 79 -12.99 7.55 1.40
CA ASP A 79 -12.81 8.83 0.70
C ASP A 79 -11.50 9.57 1.10
N GLN A 80 -10.53 8.87 1.71
CA GLN A 80 -9.21 9.39 2.08
C GLN A 80 -8.09 8.41 1.70
N ASN A 81 -7.04 8.91 1.06
CA ASN A 81 -5.87 8.11 0.71
C ASN A 81 -5.14 7.61 1.97
N TYR A 82 -4.59 6.40 1.89
CA TYR A 82 -3.64 5.91 2.87
C TYR A 82 -2.34 6.72 2.77
N THR A 83 -1.94 7.40 3.85
CA THR A 83 -0.69 8.17 3.87
C THR A 83 0.49 7.22 4.09
N ILE A 84 1.46 7.17 3.17
CA ILE A 84 2.70 6.40 3.30
C ILE A 84 3.76 7.21 4.06
N LEU A 85 3.92 8.49 3.70
CA LEU A 85 4.88 9.42 4.29
C LEU A 85 4.25 10.82 4.37
N ASP A 86 4.45 11.49 5.49
CA ASP A 86 4.25 12.93 5.67
C ASP A 86 5.46 13.43 6.45
N ALA A 87 6.27 14.27 5.82
CA ALA A 87 7.52 14.76 6.38
C ALA A 87 7.77 16.22 6.02
N ARG A 88 8.51 16.92 6.90
CA ARG A 88 8.92 18.32 6.75
C ARG A 88 10.43 18.40 6.90
N GLY A 89 11.07 19.26 6.13
CA GLY A 89 12.52 19.42 6.04
C GLY A 89 12.98 19.28 4.59
N ALA A 90 14.30 19.17 4.37
CA ALA A 90 14.88 18.98 3.05
C ALA A 90 15.47 17.57 2.93
N GLY A 91 15.24 16.90 1.81
CA GLY A 91 15.59 15.50 1.67
C GLY A 91 15.16 14.88 0.36
N HIS A 92 15.08 13.56 0.35
CA HIS A 92 14.54 12.82 -0.78
C HIS A 92 13.91 11.50 -0.34
N TYR A 93 12.75 11.17 -0.90
CA TYR A 93 12.06 9.91 -0.69
C TYR A 93 12.67 8.81 -1.57
N CYS A 94 12.94 7.66 -0.93
CA CYS A 94 13.67 6.54 -1.53
C CYS A 94 12.81 5.30 -1.74
N GLY A 95 11.53 5.33 -1.36
CA GLY A 95 10.59 4.26 -1.66
C GLY A 95 9.84 3.71 -0.46
N VAL A 96 9.17 2.58 -0.69
CA VAL A 96 8.23 1.98 0.25
C VAL A 96 8.20 0.46 0.10
N ALA A 97 8.02 -0.24 1.22
CA ALA A 97 7.45 -1.58 1.24
C ALA A 97 5.99 -1.46 1.70
N LEU A 98 5.04 -1.93 0.90
CA LEU A 98 3.59 -1.80 1.14
C LEU A 98 2.97 -3.20 1.26
N ASN A 99 2.17 -3.40 2.31
CA ASN A 99 1.40 -4.62 2.54
C ASN A 99 -0.08 -4.26 2.58
N MET A 100 -0.87 -4.96 1.78
CA MET A 100 -2.27 -4.65 1.53
C MET A 100 -3.10 -5.93 1.66
N GLN A 101 -4.21 -5.85 2.40
CA GLN A 101 -5.15 -6.94 2.55
C GLN A 101 -6.58 -6.45 2.35
N SER A 102 -7.34 -7.16 1.53
CA SER A 102 -8.78 -6.94 1.39
C SER A 102 -9.56 -7.54 2.57
N TYR A 103 -10.61 -6.86 3.05
CA TYR A 103 -11.62 -7.46 3.91
C TYR A 103 -12.48 -8.50 3.16
N ASP A 104 -12.72 -8.29 1.87
CA ASP A 104 -13.42 -9.25 1.00
C ASP A 104 -12.44 -10.21 0.34
N LYS A 105 -12.51 -11.46 0.77
CA LYS A 105 -11.63 -12.53 0.29
C LYS A 105 -11.88 -12.80 -1.19
N GLY A 106 -10.80 -12.80 -1.98
CA GLY A 106 -10.85 -12.96 -3.44
C GLY A 106 -11.05 -11.66 -4.22
N SER A 107 -11.39 -10.54 -3.58
CA SER A 107 -11.49 -9.23 -4.25
C SER A 107 -10.15 -8.52 -4.37
N ARG A 108 -9.81 -8.08 -5.57
CA ARG A 108 -8.57 -7.33 -5.89
C ARG A 108 -8.81 -5.85 -6.18
N LEU A 109 -10.02 -5.34 -5.92
CA LEU A 109 -10.39 -3.95 -6.24
C LEU A 109 -9.51 -2.90 -5.55
N PHE A 110 -8.95 -3.25 -4.38
CA PHE A 110 -8.02 -2.38 -3.65
C PHE A 110 -6.69 -2.15 -4.40
N LEU A 111 -6.42 -2.89 -5.47
CA LEU A 111 -5.23 -2.69 -6.31
C LEU A 111 -5.41 -1.58 -7.36
N GLU A 112 -6.60 -1.03 -7.53
CA GLU A 112 -6.87 0.09 -8.45
C GLU A 112 -6.52 1.45 -7.84
N GLY A 113 -5.66 1.49 -6.83
CA GLY A 113 -5.39 2.71 -6.08
C GLY A 113 -4.24 3.51 -6.67
N ASP A 114 -4.48 4.78 -7.00
CA ASP A 114 -3.43 5.65 -7.52
C ASP A 114 -2.50 6.13 -6.38
N GLU A 115 -1.19 6.07 -6.58
CA GLU A 115 -0.25 6.83 -5.76
C GLU A 115 -0.33 8.31 -6.09
N MET A 116 -0.17 9.15 -5.06
CA MET A 116 -0.15 10.60 -5.22
C MET A 116 0.94 11.19 -4.34
N ILE A 117 1.79 12.03 -4.93
CA ILE A 117 2.91 12.68 -4.24
C ILE A 117 2.83 14.19 -4.41
N TRP A 118 2.80 14.89 -3.28
CA TRP A 118 2.90 16.35 -3.21
C TRP A 118 4.28 16.71 -2.67
N VAL A 119 4.94 17.64 -3.36
CA VAL A 119 6.25 18.17 -2.96
C VAL A 119 6.10 19.64 -2.57
N ASP A 120 6.75 20.05 -1.49
CA ASP A 120 6.92 21.44 -1.06
C ASP A 120 5.65 22.29 -0.91
N GLY A 121 4.52 21.62 -0.62
CA GLY A 121 3.24 22.27 -0.34
C GLY A 121 2.43 22.62 -1.58
N GLU A 122 2.65 21.92 -2.70
CA GLU A 122 1.80 21.97 -3.88
C GLU A 122 0.31 21.77 -3.55
N GLU A 123 -0.58 22.43 -4.30
CA GLU A 123 -2.04 22.28 -4.17
C GLU A 123 -2.51 20.93 -4.77
N GLU A 124 -1.95 20.55 -5.91
CA GLU A 124 -2.21 19.30 -6.62
C GLU A 124 -0.94 18.44 -6.64
N PRO A 125 -1.03 17.10 -6.56
CA PRO A 125 0.15 16.28 -6.56
C PRO A 125 0.81 16.31 -7.94
N SER A 126 2.12 16.51 -7.95
CA SER A 126 2.96 16.52 -9.15
C SER A 126 3.17 15.11 -9.74
N ILE A 127 3.04 14.07 -8.92
CA ILE A 127 3.07 12.67 -9.34
C ILE A 127 1.71 12.04 -9.03
N LYS A 128 1.04 11.54 -10.07
CA LYS A 128 -0.23 10.83 -10.01
C LYS A 128 -0.08 9.49 -10.75
N GLY A 129 -0.46 8.42 -10.06
CA GLY A 129 -0.43 7.04 -10.54
C GLY A 129 -1.55 6.68 -11.50
N THR A 130 -1.65 5.37 -11.75
CA THR A 130 -2.74 4.74 -12.52
C THR A 130 -3.31 3.48 -11.89
N GLY A 131 -2.69 3.01 -10.80
CA GLY A 131 -3.05 1.78 -10.12
C GLY A 131 -1.93 1.32 -9.20
N THR A 132 -2.29 0.55 -8.18
CA THR A 132 -1.36 0.09 -7.15
C THR A 132 -0.31 -0.82 -7.76
N GLU A 133 -0.71 -1.81 -8.57
CA GLU A 133 0.29 -2.70 -9.20
C GLU A 133 1.18 -1.97 -10.20
N ASP A 134 0.65 -0.96 -10.88
CA ASP A 134 1.37 -0.15 -11.86
C ASP A 134 2.49 0.64 -11.17
N TYR A 135 2.19 1.24 -10.00
CA TYR A 135 3.18 1.90 -9.17
C TYR A 135 4.36 0.97 -8.84
N PHE A 136 4.11 -0.32 -8.58
CA PHE A 136 5.15 -1.30 -8.28
C PHE A 136 5.73 -1.99 -9.53
N GLN A 137 5.56 -1.39 -10.72
CA GLN A 137 6.05 -1.90 -12.01
C GLN A 137 5.56 -3.34 -12.29
N GLY A 138 4.36 -3.65 -11.81
CA GLY A 138 3.63 -4.85 -12.14
C GLY A 138 2.72 -4.61 -13.33
N GLY A 139 1.48 -5.05 -13.17
CA GLY A 139 0.43 -4.91 -14.17
C GLY A 139 -0.55 -6.06 -14.05
N TRP A 140 -1.80 -5.78 -14.43
CA TRP A 140 -2.87 -6.78 -14.46
C TRP A 140 -3.02 -7.50 -13.11
N TYR A 141 -3.06 -6.79 -11.98
CA TYR A 141 -3.18 -7.39 -10.64
C TYR A 141 -2.14 -8.48 -10.31
N TRP A 142 -0.97 -8.43 -10.94
CA TRP A 142 0.08 -9.45 -10.83
C TRP A 142 -0.40 -10.89 -11.08
N ILE A 143 -1.18 -11.15 -12.14
CA ILE A 143 -1.72 -12.52 -12.41
C ILE A 143 -0.63 -13.61 -12.45
N ASN A 144 0.59 -13.23 -12.82
CA ASN A 144 1.73 -14.14 -12.97
C ASN A 144 2.51 -14.38 -11.67
N GLY A 145 2.05 -13.80 -10.55
CA GLY A 145 2.57 -14.09 -9.22
C GLY A 145 3.76 -13.23 -8.76
N PRO A 146 4.34 -13.58 -7.60
CA PRO A 146 5.47 -12.90 -7.00
C PRO A 146 6.74 -12.86 -7.87
N PHE A 147 7.52 -11.79 -7.73
CA PHE A 147 8.81 -11.62 -8.39
C PHE A 147 9.72 -10.66 -7.61
N SER A 148 11.02 -10.67 -7.93
CA SER A 148 12.01 -9.76 -7.32
C SER A 148 12.87 -9.12 -8.41
N ALA A 149 12.92 -7.79 -8.43
CA ALA A 149 13.81 -7.00 -9.26
C ALA A 149 14.60 -6.01 -8.39
N PRO A 150 15.72 -5.43 -8.86
CA PRO A 150 16.57 -4.59 -8.02
C PRO A 150 15.82 -3.43 -7.32
N TYR A 151 14.82 -2.84 -7.97
CA TYR A 151 14.15 -1.63 -7.48
C TYR A 151 12.66 -1.81 -7.23
N HIS A 152 12.08 -2.96 -7.52
CA HIS A 152 10.67 -3.22 -7.29
C HIS A 152 10.38 -4.72 -7.24
N GLY A 153 9.22 -5.10 -6.71
CA GLY A 153 8.77 -6.48 -6.76
C GLY A 153 7.55 -6.76 -5.92
N LEU A 154 6.94 -7.90 -6.18
CA LEU A 154 5.89 -8.49 -5.35
C LEU A 154 6.49 -9.65 -4.54
N THR A 155 6.63 -9.46 -3.24
CA THR A 155 7.31 -10.39 -2.33
C THR A 155 6.39 -11.45 -1.76
N TYR A 156 5.10 -11.18 -1.65
CA TYR A 156 4.11 -12.12 -1.14
C TYR A 156 2.77 -11.90 -1.82
N MET A 157 2.07 -12.99 -2.11
CA MET A 157 0.76 -13.00 -2.75
C MET A 157 -0.05 -14.19 -2.22
N ASP A 158 -1.21 -13.90 -1.63
CA ASP A 158 -2.21 -14.88 -1.25
C ASP A 158 -3.55 -14.46 -1.84
N LEU A 159 -4.04 -15.24 -2.80
CA LEU A 159 -5.30 -14.97 -3.49
C LEU A 159 -6.53 -15.33 -2.68
N LEU A 160 -6.40 -16.24 -1.72
CA LEU A 160 -7.52 -16.65 -0.87
C LEU A 160 -7.82 -15.57 0.17
N GLN A 161 -6.79 -15.04 0.83
CA GLN A 161 -6.95 -13.95 1.80
C GLN A 161 -6.85 -12.55 1.17
N CYS A 162 -6.57 -12.46 -0.14
CA CYS A 162 -6.29 -11.22 -0.87
C CYS A 162 -5.23 -10.35 -0.19
N ARG A 163 -4.06 -10.95 0.04
CA ARG A 163 -2.89 -10.29 0.65
C ARG A 163 -1.76 -10.14 -0.34
N PHE A 164 -1.19 -8.95 -0.37
CA PHE A 164 -0.13 -8.59 -1.29
C PHE A 164 0.92 -7.77 -0.56
N SER A 165 2.19 -8.16 -0.66
CA SER A 165 3.32 -7.39 -0.14
C SER A 165 4.24 -7.01 -1.30
N ALA A 166 4.33 -5.73 -1.60
CA ALA A 166 5.17 -5.20 -2.68
C ALA A 166 6.20 -4.22 -2.14
N TYR A 167 7.25 -3.96 -2.92
CA TYR A 167 8.17 -2.85 -2.67
C TYR A 167 8.49 -2.11 -3.96
N ARG A 168 8.75 -0.81 -3.83
CA ARG A 168 9.34 0.06 -4.84
C ARG A 168 10.39 0.92 -4.17
N LEU A 169 11.59 0.93 -4.74
CA LEU A 169 12.74 1.67 -4.27
C LEU A 169 13.09 2.72 -5.32
N HIS A 170 12.89 3.98 -4.97
CA HIS A 170 13.29 5.14 -5.76
C HIS A 170 14.79 5.43 -5.60
N LEU A 171 15.63 4.42 -5.83
CA LEU A 171 17.10 4.56 -5.82
C LEU A 171 17.62 5.23 -7.08
N PRO A 172 17.23 4.82 -8.30
CA PRO A 172 17.67 5.52 -9.52
C PRO A 172 16.88 6.81 -9.77
N ASP A 173 15.70 6.96 -9.14
CA ASP A 173 14.73 8.02 -9.36
C ASP A 173 14.18 8.60 -8.04
N PRO A 174 15.04 9.07 -7.11
CA PRO A 174 14.59 9.64 -5.83
C PRO A 174 13.69 10.86 -6.04
N VAL A 175 12.70 11.04 -5.15
CA VAL A 175 11.81 12.21 -5.18
C VAL A 175 12.32 13.25 -4.19
N PRO A 176 13.01 14.33 -4.63
CA PRO A 176 13.55 15.35 -3.76
C PRO A 176 12.46 16.29 -3.22
N PHE A 177 12.72 16.89 -2.06
CA PHE A 177 11.88 17.94 -1.47
C PHE A 177 12.74 18.89 -0.65
N GLU A 178 12.42 20.19 -0.64
CA GLU A 178 13.18 21.22 0.11
C GLU A 178 12.50 21.63 1.42
N ARG A 179 11.19 21.46 1.52
CA ARG A 179 10.35 21.92 2.63
C ARG A 179 9.48 20.82 3.21
N ALA A 180 8.82 20.04 2.36
CA ALA A 180 7.90 19.00 2.79
C ALA A 180 7.60 18.00 1.68
N ILE A 181 7.23 16.78 2.07
CA ILE A 181 6.71 15.78 1.14
C ILE A 181 5.52 15.07 1.77
N ARG A 182 4.49 14.81 0.96
CA ARG A 182 3.38 13.94 1.31
C ARG A 182 3.23 12.88 0.23
N VAL A 183 3.42 11.61 0.62
CA VAL A 183 3.26 10.43 -0.24
C VAL A 183 2.04 9.68 0.25
N THR A 184 1.09 9.43 -0.65
CA THR A 184 -0.13 8.67 -0.34
C THR A 184 -0.43 7.67 -1.45
N ILE A 185 -1.28 6.71 -1.15
CA ILE A 185 -1.85 5.81 -2.15
C ILE A 185 -3.33 5.60 -1.83
N GLU A 186 -4.16 5.56 -2.87
CA GLU A 186 -5.54 5.12 -2.68
C GLU A 186 -5.60 3.64 -2.34
N HIS A 187 -6.66 3.20 -1.64
CA HIS A 187 -6.86 1.79 -1.29
C HIS A 187 -7.94 1.13 -2.17
N GLY A 188 -7.76 1.33 -3.48
CA GLY A 188 -8.74 1.09 -4.54
C GLY A 188 -9.32 2.41 -5.03
N SER A 189 -9.80 2.41 -6.27
CA SER A 189 -10.23 3.64 -6.96
C SER A 189 -11.11 4.53 -6.09
N GLY A 190 -10.66 5.76 -5.85
CA GLY A 190 -11.40 6.77 -5.09
C GLY A 190 -11.61 6.44 -3.62
N ASN A 191 -10.86 5.49 -3.03
CA ASN A 191 -10.96 5.09 -1.62
C ASN A 191 -12.37 4.65 -1.21
N MET A 192 -13.07 3.99 -2.13
CA MET A 192 -14.48 3.65 -1.94
C MET A 192 -14.72 2.49 -0.97
N LEU A 193 -13.69 1.77 -0.56
CA LEU A 193 -13.78 0.63 0.35
C LEU A 193 -12.82 0.84 1.52
N GLN A 194 -13.08 0.14 2.62
CA GLN A 194 -12.16 0.03 3.74
C GLN A 194 -11.33 -1.23 3.58
N GLU A 195 -10.01 -1.12 3.75
CA GLU A 195 -9.05 -2.23 3.59
C GLU A 195 -7.99 -2.18 4.72
N ASP A 196 -7.07 -3.15 4.76
CA ASP A 196 -5.98 -3.19 5.74
C ASP A 196 -4.64 -2.92 5.08
N TYR A 197 -4.07 -1.74 5.33
CA TYR A 197 -2.85 -1.26 4.70
C TYR A 197 -1.77 -1.01 5.76
N SER A 198 -0.58 -1.54 5.53
CA SER A 198 0.62 -1.17 6.28
C SER A 198 1.79 -0.90 5.37
N SER A 199 2.68 0.00 5.75
CA SER A 199 3.84 0.36 4.94
C SER A 199 5.05 0.70 5.78
N THR A 200 6.23 0.50 5.21
CA THR A 200 7.47 1.11 5.67
C THR A 200 7.97 2.06 4.59
N ALA A 201 7.94 3.37 4.86
CA ALA A 201 8.53 4.39 4.00
C ALA A 201 10.03 4.51 4.29
N TYR A 202 10.85 4.75 3.26
CA TYR A 202 12.29 4.97 3.35
C TYR A 202 12.64 6.32 2.73
N TRP A 203 13.39 7.16 3.44
CA TRP A 203 13.82 8.46 2.91
C TRP A 203 15.09 8.96 3.61
N TYR A 204 15.72 9.96 3.02
CA TYR A 204 16.78 10.73 3.68
C TYR A 204 16.32 12.16 3.91
N GLN A 205 16.75 12.75 5.02
CA GLN A 205 16.39 14.12 5.35
C GLN A 205 17.45 14.79 6.22
N VAL A 206 17.56 16.11 6.11
CA VAL A 206 18.17 16.98 7.13
C VAL A 206 17.07 17.54 8.05
N GLU A 207 17.46 18.35 9.03
CA GLU A 207 16.52 18.99 9.97
C GLU A 207 15.43 19.83 9.27
N PRO A 208 14.24 20.01 9.89
CA PRO A 208 13.82 19.42 11.16
C PRO A 208 13.39 17.96 11.03
N HIS A 209 13.79 17.10 11.95
CA HIS A 209 13.19 15.77 12.08
C HIS A 209 11.86 15.82 12.86
N ASP A 210 10.89 14.98 12.48
CA ASP A 210 9.64 14.79 13.23
C ASP A 210 9.99 14.31 14.65
N ARG A 211 9.60 15.06 15.70
CA ARG A 211 9.94 14.69 17.09
C ARG A 211 9.19 13.46 17.59
N SER A 212 8.10 13.09 16.91
CA SER A 212 7.40 11.81 17.15
C SER A 212 8.06 10.64 16.42
N PHE A 213 9.11 10.91 15.65
CA PHE A 213 9.93 9.89 15.00
C PHE A 213 10.81 9.21 16.05
N GLY A 214 10.58 7.91 16.25
CA GLY A 214 11.32 7.08 17.20
C GLY A 214 10.48 6.60 18.38
N GLY A 215 10.81 5.42 18.88
CA GLY A 215 10.12 4.76 19.99
C GLY A 215 9.30 3.54 19.54
N ILE A 216 9.53 2.40 20.19
CA ILE A 216 8.73 1.20 20.00
C ILE A 216 7.61 1.23 21.03
N GLY A 217 6.43 1.70 20.62
CA GLY A 217 5.24 1.74 21.49
C GLY A 217 4.88 0.37 22.09
N ASP A 218 4.14 0.37 23.19
CA ASP A 218 3.66 -0.87 23.83
C ASP A 218 2.38 -1.42 23.20
N ASP A 219 1.68 -0.61 22.39
CA ASP A 219 0.53 -1.08 21.63
C ASP A 219 1.00 -2.05 20.55
N VAL A 220 0.38 -3.23 20.48
CA VAL A 220 0.68 -4.29 19.49
C VAL A 220 -0.53 -4.61 18.63
N SER A 221 -1.66 -3.93 18.85
CA SER A 221 -2.88 -4.12 18.06
C SER A 221 -2.62 -3.84 16.56
N TYR A 222 -1.71 -2.91 16.27
CA TYR A 222 -1.31 -2.55 14.92
C TYR A 222 -0.43 -3.59 14.22
N VAL A 223 0.22 -4.54 14.91
CA VAL A 223 1.08 -5.55 14.25
C VAL A 223 0.36 -6.85 13.87
N LYS A 224 -0.88 -7.06 14.34
CA LYS A 224 -1.63 -8.31 14.07
C LYS A 224 -2.42 -8.18 12.77
N PRO A 225 -2.08 -8.89 11.67
CA PRO A 225 -2.83 -8.83 10.42
C PRO A 225 -4.33 -9.11 10.62
N LEU A 226 -5.19 -8.63 9.72
CA LEU A 226 -6.58 -9.11 9.67
C LEU A 226 -6.57 -10.65 9.67
N GLY A 227 -7.28 -11.24 10.63
CA GLY A 227 -7.07 -12.61 11.14
C GLY A 227 -6.43 -13.61 10.19
N THR A 228 -5.31 -14.20 10.61
CA THR A 228 -4.82 -15.47 10.04
C THR A 228 -4.34 -16.44 11.10
N ARG A 229 -4.61 -17.72 10.78
CA ARG A 229 -4.13 -18.95 11.42
C ARG A 229 -4.62 -19.18 12.84
N TRP A 230 -5.84 -19.67 12.94
CA TRP A 230 -6.08 -20.90 13.68
C TRP A 230 -6.75 -21.91 12.76
N GLU A 231 -6.37 -23.17 12.96
CA GLU A 231 -6.77 -24.33 12.18
C GLU A 231 -8.27 -24.36 11.98
N ALA A 232 -8.69 -24.90 10.83
CA ALA A 232 -10.06 -25.14 10.45
C ALA A 232 -10.95 -25.39 11.68
N HIS A 233 -12.04 -24.64 11.81
CA HIS A 233 -13.42 -25.13 11.92
C HIS A 233 -14.28 -23.88 11.74
N LEU A 234 -15.06 -23.83 10.66
CA LEU A 234 -15.89 -22.70 10.23
C LEU A 234 -15.12 -21.53 9.60
N ILE A 235 -15.09 -21.55 8.28
CA ILE A 235 -14.89 -20.35 7.46
C ILE A 235 -15.81 -19.21 7.96
N SER A 236 -16.93 -19.45 8.64
CA SER A 236 -17.84 -18.40 9.14
C SER A 236 -17.34 -17.52 10.30
N GLU A 237 -16.16 -17.76 10.89
CA GLU A 237 -15.48 -16.79 11.79
C GLU A 237 -14.57 -15.81 11.01
N LEU A 238 -14.72 -15.78 9.69
CA LEU A 238 -14.25 -14.80 8.72
C LEU A 238 -14.21 -13.38 9.33
N VAL A 239 -13.07 -12.69 9.16
CA VAL A 239 -13.04 -11.22 9.14
C VAL A 239 -14.20 -10.76 8.26
N GLN A 240 -15.21 -10.17 8.89
CA GLN A 240 -16.40 -9.72 8.19
C GLN A 240 -16.09 -8.41 7.50
N ASP A 241 -16.56 -8.29 6.26
CA ASP A 241 -16.52 -7.02 5.55
C ASP A 241 -17.24 -5.96 6.40
N PRO A 242 -16.63 -4.79 6.63
CA PRO A 242 -17.26 -3.71 7.39
C PRO A 242 -18.65 -3.41 6.84
N PRO A 243 -19.64 -3.05 7.69
CA PRO A 243 -21.00 -2.75 7.22
C PRO A 243 -21.06 -1.73 6.08
N VAL A 244 -20.15 -0.74 6.11
CA VAL A 244 -20.01 0.24 5.02
C VAL A 244 -19.58 -0.42 3.71
N ASN A 245 -18.63 -1.34 3.74
CA ASN A 245 -18.18 -2.05 2.55
C ASN A 245 -19.28 -2.94 1.98
N VAL A 246 -20.09 -3.60 2.81
CA VAL A 246 -21.18 -4.48 2.33
C VAL A 246 -22.14 -3.72 1.41
N GLU A 247 -22.55 -2.50 1.78
CA GLU A 247 -23.37 -1.66 0.90
C GLU A 247 -22.60 -1.24 -0.34
N ARG A 248 -21.37 -0.74 -0.15
CA ARG A 248 -20.58 -0.15 -1.23
C ARG A 248 -20.20 -1.19 -2.30
N ARG A 249 -19.77 -2.39 -1.91
CA ARG A 249 -19.44 -3.49 -2.82
C ARG A 249 -20.61 -3.90 -3.70
N ARG A 250 -21.84 -3.93 -3.17
CA ARG A 250 -23.03 -4.21 -3.99
C ARG A 250 -23.14 -3.22 -5.14
N VAL A 251 -22.96 -1.92 -4.86
CA VAL A 251 -23.00 -0.87 -5.89
C VAL A 251 -21.84 -1.04 -6.88
N LEU A 252 -20.62 -1.23 -6.39
CA LEU A 252 -19.44 -1.42 -7.25
C LEU A 252 -19.57 -2.63 -8.18
N GLN A 253 -20.09 -3.76 -7.69
CA GLN A 253 -20.31 -4.96 -8.48
C GLN A 253 -21.37 -4.75 -9.57
N GLU A 254 -22.50 -4.10 -9.24
CA GLU A 254 -23.54 -3.81 -10.24
C GLU A 254 -23.06 -2.78 -11.27
N ALA A 255 -22.31 -1.76 -10.84
CA ALA A 255 -21.67 -0.80 -11.74
C ALA A 255 -20.68 -1.49 -12.70
N ALA A 256 -19.85 -2.40 -12.20
CA ALA A 256 -18.93 -3.18 -13.01
C ALA A 256 -19.67 -4.05 -14.05
N LYS A 257 -20.80 -4.67 -13.68
CA LYS A 257 -21.64 -5.43 -14.63
C LYS A 257 -22.19 -4.53 -15.73
N LEU A 258 -22.74 -3.36 -15.38
CA LEU A 258 -23.24 -2.39 -16.36
C LEU A 258 -22.13 -1.94 -17.32
N ARG A 259 -20.93 -1.66 -16.79
CA ARG A 259 -19.77 -1.28 -17.61
C ARG A 259 -19.37 -2.38 -18.60
N VAL A 260 -19.32 -3.64 -18.15
CA VAL A 260 -19.02 -4.79 -19.03
C VAL A 260 -20.08 -4.94 -20.11
N MET A 261 -21.36 -4.86 -19.74
CA MET A 261 -22.47 -4.91 -20.70
C MET A 261 -22.38 -3.79 -21.75
N LEU A 262 -22.09 -2.56 -21.31
CA LEU A 262 -21.88 -1.42 -22.20
C LEU A 262 -20.70 -1.65 -23.15
N ARG A 263 -19.57 -2.13 -22.63
CA ARG A 263 -18.36 -2.42 -23.43
C ARG A 263 -18.65 -3.47 -24.50
N GLU A 264 -19.31 -4.57 -24.13
CA GLU A 264 -19.68 -5.62 -25.08
C GLU A 264 -20.65 -5.13 -26.15
N ALA A 265 -21.63 -4.31 -25.77
CA ALA A 265 -22.59 -3.73 -26.69
C ALA A 265 -21.93 -2.77 -27.70
N GLN A 266 -20.99 -1.95 -27.23
CA GLN A 266 -20.17 -1.07 -28.07
C GLN A 266 -19.31 -1.88 -29.05
N ILE A 267 -18.66 -2.97 -28.61
CA ILE A 267 -17.88 -3.87 -29.49
C ILE A 267 -18.77 -4.50 -30.57
N LYS A 268 -20.01 -4.88 -30.22
CA LYS A 268 -21.00 -5.43 -31.18
C LYS A 268 -21.60 -4.35 -32.09
N GLY A 269 -21.32 -3.07 -31.85
CA GLY A 269 -21.86 -1.94 -32.62
C GLY A 269 -23.35 -1.68 -32.39
N THR A 270 -23.97 -2.26 -31.36
CA THR A 270 -25.39 -2.08 -31.04
C THR A 270 -25.56 -1.90 -29.54
N VAL A 271 -25.88 -0.68 -29.10
CA VAL A 271 -26.10 -0.36 -27.69
C VAL A 271 -27.60 -0.46 -27.36
N PRO A 272 -28.02 -1.32 -26.42
CA PRO A 272 -29.40 -1.38 -25.95
C PRO A 272 -29.89 -0.03 -25.44
N HIS A 273 -31.18 0.27 -25.61
CA HIS A 273 -31.76 1.54 -25.15
C HIS A 273 -31.55 1.79 -23.64
N GLU A 274 -31.55 0.72 -22.84
CA GLU A 274 -31.30 0.75 -21.40
C GLU A 274 -29.86 1.13 -21.01
N LEU A 275 -28.92 1.24 -21.95
CA LEU A 275 -27.54 1.68 -21.71
C LEU A 275 -27.18 2.92 -22.54
N ALA A 276 -28.15 3.50 -23.25
CA ALA A 276 -27.88 4.51 -24.27
C ALA A 276 -27.45 5.87 -23.68
N ASP A 277 -27.74 6.13 -22.40
CA ASP A 277 -27.32 7.34 -21.68
C ASP A 277 -26.00 7.19 -20.91
N LEU A 278 -25.30 6.06 -21.06
CA LEU A 278 -24.06 5.76 -20.35
C LEU A 278 -22.83 5.77 -21.27
N ASP A 279 -21.72 6.30 -20.76
CA ASP A 279 -20.39 6.16 -21.35
C ASP A 279 -19.43 5.35 -20.45
N GLN A 280 -18.31 4.86 -20.99
CA GLN A 280 -17.27 4.19 -20.19
C GLN A 280 -16.69 5.12 -19.11
N ASP A 281 -16.54 6.41 -19.41
CA ASP A 281 -16.02 7.41 -18.47
C ASP A 281 -16.94 7.63 -17.26
N ASP A 282 -18.24 7.33 -17.40
CA ASP A 282 -19.19 7.40 -16.28
C ASP A 282 -18.91 6.37 -15.19
N PHE A 283 -18.13 5.33 -15.47
CA PHE A 283 -17.73 4.32 -14.50
C PHE A 283 -16.30 4.53 -14.00
N LEU A 284 -15.41 4.98 -14.89
CA LEU A 284 -13.98 5.09 -14.60
C LEU A 284 -13.62 6.29 -13.72
N ARG A 285 -14.39 7.37 -13.79
CA ARG A 285 -14.11 8.63 -13.07
C ARG A 285 -15.18 8.99 -12.03
N ALA A 286 -16.17 8.12 -11.84
CA ALA A 286 -17.26 8.39 -10.92
C ALA A 286 -16.84 8.14 -9.47
N ASP A 287 -17.28 9.01 -8.57
CA ASP A 287 -17.27 8.72 -7.14
C ASP A 287 -18.35 7.68 -6.78
N PHE A 288 -18.34 7.26 -5.52
CA PHE A 288 -19.30 6.28 -5.03
C PHE A 288 -20.77 6.70 -5.24
N ASN A 289 -21.10 7.97 -5.03
CA ASN A 289 -22.48 8.45 -5.12
C ASN A 289 -22.97 8.45 -6.57
N LYS A 290 -22.13 8.88 -7.51
CA LYS A 290 -22.44 8.84 -8.94
C LYS A 290 -22.61 7.40 -9.42
N LEU A 291 -21.78 6.45 -8.95
CA LEU A 291 -21.96 5.03 -9.25
C LEU A 291 -23.29 4.49 -8.66
N LYS A 292 -23.64 4.89 -7.43
CA LYS A 292 -24.90 4.52 -6.80
C LYS A 292 -26.09 5.03 -7.61
N ASP A 293 -26.07 6.29 -8.04
CA ASP A 293 -27.13 6.88 -8.88
C ASP A 293 -27.26 6.16 -10.23
N ILE A 294 -26.14 5.79 -10.87
CA ILE A 294 -26.16 5.00 -12.10
C ILE A 294 -26.83 3.65 -11.85
N VAL A 295 -26.39 2.91 -10.83
CA VAL A 295 -26.93 1.59 -10.49
C VAL A 295 -28.42 1.65 -10.13
N GLU A 296 -28.85 2.68 -9.40
CA GLU A 296 -30.25 2.86 -9.02
C GLU A 296 -31.15 3.21 -10.22
N ARG A 297 -30.69 4.08 -11.13
CA ARG A 297 -31.42 4.40 -12.37
C ARG A 297 -31.56 3.21 -13.31
N HIS A 298 -30.55 2.33 -13.33
CA HIS A 298 -30.46 1.18 -14.23
C HIS A 298 -30.91 -0.14 -13.59
N LYS A 299 -31.40 -0.08 -12.35
CA LYS A 299 -31.95 -1.24 -11.65
C LYS A 299 -33.22 -1.67 -12.36
N LYS A 300 -33.17 -2.79 -13.10
CA LYS A 300 -34.40 -3.40 -13.62
C LYS A 300 -35.31 -3.69 -12.42
N PRO A 301 -36.57 -3.20 -12.39
CA PRO A 301 -37.52 -3.68 -11.39
C PRO A 301 -37.63 -5.19 -11.63
N ILE A 302 -37.24 -5.96 -10.62
CA ILE A 302 -37.41 -7.41 -10.61
C ILE A 302 -38.92 -7.64 -10.83
N LYS A 303 -39.29 -8.13 -12.01
CA LYS A 303 -40.63 -8.64 -12.31
C LYS A 303 -40.59 -10.14 -12.21
#